data_AF-A0A968NT14-F1
#
_entry.id   AF-A0A968NT14-F1
#
_cell.length_a   1.000
_cell.length_b   1.000
_cell.length_c   1.000
_cell.angle_alpha   90.00
_cell.angle_beta   90.00
_cell.angle_gamma   90.00
#
_symmetry.space_group_name_H-M   'P 1'
#
loop_
_entity.id
_entity.type
_entity.pdbx_description
1 polymer ?
#
loop_
_entity_poly.entity_id
_entity_poly.type
_entity_poly.pdbx_seq_one_letter_code
_entity_poly.pdbx_strand_id
1 'polypeptide(L)'
;MKNLEIGLMARSANPDCTLVLRVYSQRFSDSITRLLPYAKVLGAYALAAEAFAAAAFGETIVSLFRLDNQTVLVTEYRVAAQDGLTGLLLAEVAYGYGVIPLLHQRSPREIPQLLPSDDLRLNSGDRLVVLASIDSLQAIERGDRLPATWRVRIERVASAAAAFDGAGTIARISGCDIGIARTTMNLIPSTLPVSLYKHQAQRLVRELSKAQVRASIQAAQP
;
A
#
# COMPACT_ATOMS: atom_id res chain seq x y z
N MET A 1 19.69 -19.09 27.04
CA MET A 1 18.47 -19.29 27.84
C MET A 1 18.19 -18.20 28.88
N LYS A 2 19.20 -17.42 29.32
CA LYS A 2 19.07 -16.40 30.38
C LYS A 2 17.90 -15.41 30.22
N ASN A 3 17.59 -14.95 29.00
CA ASN A 3 16.46 -14.03 28.76
C ASN A 3 15.10 -14.66 29.09
N LEU A 4 14.92 -15.94 28.77
CA LEU A 4 13.67 -16.66 29.04
C LEU A 4 13.49 -16.85 30.55
N GLU A 5 14.53 -17.29 31.23
CA GLU A 5 14.53 -17.50 32.69
C GLU A 5 14.19 -16.20 33.44
N ILE A 6 14.89 -15.11 33.13
CA ILE A 6 14.60 -13.78 33.71
C ILE A 6 13.18 -13.33 33.37
N GLY A 7 12.72 -13.57 32.14
CA GLY A 7 11.36 -13.23 31.71
C GLY A 7 10.27 -13.96 32.48
N LEU A 8 10.46 -15.26 32.75
CA LEU A 8 9.54 -16.06 33.55
C LEU A 8 9.55 -15.61 35.01
N MET A 9 10.72 -15.31 35.58
CA MET A 9 10.82 -14.75 36.94
C MET A 9 10.11 -13.39 37.05
N ALA A 10 10.31 -12.50 36.07
CA ALA A 10 9.66 -11.20 36.02
C ALA A 10 8.13 -11.32 35.92
N ARG A 11 7.63 -12.26 35.12
CA ARG A 11 6.19 -12.55 35.00
C ARG A 11 5.62 -13.19 36.27
N SER A 12 6.39 -14.04 36.95
CA SER A 12 5.98 -14.61 38.25
C SER A 12 5.86 -13.54 39.33
N ALA A 13 6.75 -12.54 39.33
CA ALA A 13 6.72 -11.44 40.29
C ALA A 13 5.65 -10.39 39.96
N ASN A 14 5.37 -10.18 38.67
CA ASN A 14 4.31 -9.29 38.19
C ASN A 14 3.55 -9.95 37.03
N PRO A 15 2.40 -10.61 37.30
CA PRO A 15 1.59 -11.28 36.29
C PRO A 15 1.01 -10.35 35.21
N ASP A 16 1.03 -9.03 35.38
CA ASP A 16 0.48 -8.07 34.41
C ASP A 16 1.58 -7.46 33.52
N CYS A 17 2.86 -7.78 33.75
CA CYS A 17 3.95 -7.18 33.00
C CYS A 17 3.94 -7.60 31.52
N THR A 18 4.20 -6.67 30.61
CA THR A 18 4.37 -7.00 29.18
C THR A 18 5.74 -7.62 28.97
N LEU A 19 5.79 -8.89 28.59
CA LEU A 19 7.04 -9.61 28.40
C LEU A 19 7.52 -9.51 26.94
N VAL A 20 8.74 -9.01 26.74
CA VAL A 20 9.41 -8.98 25.42
C VAL A 20 10.71 -9.80 25.53
N LEU A 21 10.82 -10.88 24.75
CA LEU A 21 11.94 -11.82 24.81
C LEU A 21 12.77 -11.76 23.54
N ARG A 22 14.07 -11.46 23.67
CA ARG A 22 15.02 -11.63 22.57
C ARG A 22 15.51 -13.09 22.50
N VAL A 23 15.37 -13.70 21.34
CA VAL A 23 15.85 -15.06 21.02
C VAL A 23 16.73 -15.05 19.78
N TYR A 24 17.54 -16.10 19.62
CA TYR A 24 18.56 -16.17 18.57
C TYR A 24 18.15 -17.01 17.36
N SER A 25 17.34 -18.05 17.52
CA SER A 25 16.96 -18.94 16.40
C SER A 25 15.46 -18.89 16.12
N GLN A 26 15.10 -18.98 14.85
CA GLN A 26 13.70 -18.97 14.42
C GLN A 26 12.89 -20.11 15.04
N ARG A 27 13.41 -21.35 15.01
CA ARG A 27 12.76 -22.51 15.64
C ARG A 27 12.47 -22.30 17.13
N PHE A 28 13.38 -21.63 17.84
CA PHE A 28 13.17 -21.31 19.24
C PHE A 28 12.17 -20.17 19.41
N SER A 29 12.19 -19.16 18.54
CA SER A 29 11.13 -18.13 18.47
C SER A 29 9.75 -18.78 18.36
N ASP A 30 9.56 -19.67 17.38
CA ASP A 30 8.27 -20.31 17.09
C ASP A 30 7.79 -21.18 18.26
N SER A 31 8.74 -21.85 18.94
CA SER A 31 8.45 -22.66 20.12
C SER A 31 8.01 -21.79 21.31
N ILE A 32 8.72 -20.70 21.59
CA ILE A 32 8.40 -19.80 22.70
C ILE A 32 7.12 -19.01 22.43
N THR A 33 6.87 -18.54 21.21
CA THR A 33 5.63 -17.87 20.84
C THR A 33 4.41 -18.77 21.09
N ARG A 34 4.54 -20.08 20.85
CA ARG A 34 3.48 -21.05 21.10
C ARG A 34 3.27 -21.34 22.60
N LEU A 35 4.36 -21.44 23.35
CA LEU A 35 4.32 -21.75 24.79
C LEU A 35 3.91 -20.55 25.63
N LEU A 36 4.28 -19.34 25.21
CA LEU A 36 4.06 -18.08 25.93
C LEU A 36 3.30 -17.09 25.02
N PRO A 37 2.00 -17.31 24.73
CA PRO A 37 1.25 -16.47 23.81
C PRO A 37 1.08 -15.01 24.31
N TYR A 38 1.31 -14.78 25.60
CA TYR A 38 1.30 -13.45 26.21
C TYR A 38 2.64 -12.70 26.08
N ALA A 39 3.68 -13.34 25.56
CA ALA A 39 5.00 -12.74 25.38
C ALA A 39 5.25 -12.35 23.92
N LYS A 40 5.86 -11.18 23.69
CA LYS A 40 6.36 -10.80 22.37
C LYS A 40 7.77 -11.36 22.19
N VAL A 41 7.96 -12.23 21.20
CA VAL A 41 9.25 -12.88 20.94
C VAL A 41 9.94 -12.26 19.72
N LEU A 42 11.14 -11.74 19.91
CA LEU A 42 11.94 -11.07 18.88
C LEU A 42 13.16 -11.91 18.53
N GLY A 43 13.15 -12.49 17.33
CA GLY A 43 14.30 -13.19 16.75
C GLY A 43 15.31 -12.19 16.18
N ALA A 44 16.44 -11.98 16.84
CA ALA A 44 17.41 -10.94 16.46
C ALA A 44 17.96 -11.14 15.03
N TYR A 45 18.33 -12.37 14.67
CA TYR A 45 18.84 -12.67 13.34
C TYR A 45 17.76 -12.68 12.26
N ALA A 46 16.52 -13.06 12.60
CA ALA A 46 15.42 -13.01 11.64
C ALA A 46 15.12 -11.56 11.24
N LEU A 47 15.01 -10.65 12.22
CA LEU A 47 14.82 -9.22 11.97
C LEU A 47 15.98 -8.61 11.17
N ALA A 48 17.23 -8.97 11.51
CA ALA A 48 18.39 -8.49 10.78
C ALA A 48 18.42 -9.03 9.34
N ALA A 49 18.11 -10.31 9.14
CA ALA A 49 18.11 -10.93 7.81
C ALA A 49 17.12 -10.27 6.86
N GLU A 50 15.92 -9.91 7.35
CA GLU A 50 14.93 -9.18 6.56
C GLU A 50 15.42 -7.76 6.21
N ALA A 51 16.04 -7.05 7.16
CA ALA A 51 16.66 -5.75 6.89
C ALA A 51 17.75 -5.84 5.80
N PHE A 52 18.63 -6.85 5.91
CA PHE A 52 19.72 -7.07 4.96
C PHE A 52 19.20 -7.48 3.58
N ALA A 53 18.24 -8.39 3.52
CA ALA A 53 17.62 -8.80 2.26
C ALA A 53 16.92 -7.62 1.59
N ALA A 54 16.20 -6.81 2.36
CA ALA A 54 15.52 -5.62 1.88
C ALA A 54 16.52 -4.57 1.35
N ALA A 55 17.62 -4.32 2.06
CA ALA A 55 18.69 -3.44 1.60
C ALA A 55 19.45 -3.98 0.37
N ALA A 56 19.48 -5.30 0.17
CA ALA A 56 20.10 -5.92 -1.01
C ALA A 56 19.31 -5.67 -2.30
N PHE A 57 18.02 -5.30 -2.21
CA PHE A 57 17.22 -4.86 -3.36
C PHE A 57 17.53 -3.43 -3.80
N GLY A 58 18.58 -2.79 -3.27
CA GLY A 58 19.01 -1.45 -3.69
C GLY A 58 18.29 -0.31 -2.96
N GLU A 59 17.32 -0.64 -2.11
CA GLU A 59 16.49 0.33 -1.42
C GLU A 59 17.01 0.73 -0.04
N THR A 60 16.73 1.97 0.36
CA THR A 60 17.14 2.46 1.67
C THR A 60 16.11 2.08 2.72
N ILE A 61 16.44 1.09 3.54
CA ILE A 61 15.59 0.69 4.68
C ILE A 61 15.78 1.70 5.81
N VAL A 62 14.81 2.59 5.96
CA VAL A 62 14.79 3.64 7.00
C VAL A 62 14.53 3.02 8.37
N SER A 63 13.62 2.03 8.43
CA SER A 63 13.27 1.34 9.66
C SER A 63 12.55 0.02 9.36
N LEU A 64 12.38 -0.82 10.38
CA LEU A 64 11.54 -2.01 10.31
C LEU A 64 10.90 -2.28 11.67
N PHE A 65 9.72 -2.87 11.66
CA PHE A 65 9.01 -3.26 12.87
C PHE A 65 8.15 -4.49 12.61
N ARG A 66 7.68 -5.14 13.67
CA ARG A 66 6.71 -6.24 13.57
C ARG A 66 5.29 -5.76 13.86
N LEU A 67 4.36 -6.14 12.99
CA LEU A 67 2.92 -5.96 13.17
C LEU A 67 2.24 -7.31 12.89
N ASP A 68 1.43 -7.81 13.82
CA ASP A 68 0.69 -9.08 13.70
C ASP A 68 1.54 -10.25 13.16
N ASN A 69 2.76 -10.38 13.70
CA ASN A 69 3.72 -11.41 13.35
C ASN A 69 4.32 -11.31 11.93
N GLN A 70 4.04 -10.23 11.20
CA GLN A 70 4.68 -9.87 9.94
C GLN A 70 5.72 -8.77 10.16
N THR A 71 6.84 -8.84 9.45
CA THR A 71 7.79 -7.74 9.41
C THR A 71 7.35 -6.74 8.36
N VAL A 72 7.22 -5.49 8.81
CA VAL A 72 6.92 -4.33 7.99
C VAL A 72 8.20 -3.51 7.86
N LEU A 73 8.57 -3.22 6.61
CA LEU A 73 9.72 -2.43 6.25
C LEU A 73 9.27 -1.01 5.93
N VAL A 74 9.99 -0.02 6.44
CA VAL A 74 9.86 1.38 6.06
C VAL A 74 10.97 1.65 5.03
N THR A 75 10.58 1.65 3.77
CA THR A 75 11.52 1.70 2.65
C THR A 75 11.43 3.04 1.96
N GLU A 76 12.58 3.71 1.83
CA GLU A 76 12.73 4.88 0.99
C GLU A 76 13.19 4.46 -0.41
N TYR A 77 12.37 4.85 -1.38
CA TYR A 77 12.55 4.69 -2.81
C TYR A 77 12.94 6.02 -3.44
N ARG A 78 13.87 5.93 -4.39
CA ARG A 78 14.08 6.98 -5.39
C ARG A 78 13.65 6.44 -6.74
N VAL A 79 12.48 6.85 -7.21
CA VAL A 79 11.87 6.33 -8.44
C VAL A 79 12.82 6.54 -9.61
N ALA A 80 13.43 5.47 -10.14
CA ALA A 80 14.21 5.57 -11.37
C ALA A 80 13.31 5.31 -12.59
N ALA A 81 13.78 5.79 -13.75
CA ALA A 81 13.05 5.62 -15.01
C ALA A 81 12.88 4.14 -15.42
N GLN A 82 13.71 3.25 -14.89
CA GLN A 82 13.79 1.84 -15.24
C GLN A 82 13.06 0.90 -14.26
N ASP A 83 12.55 1.41 -13.13
CA ASP A 83 11.98 0.59 -12.05
C ASP A 83 10.47 0.31 -12.25
N GLY A 84 9.92 0.61 -13.42
CA GLY A 84 8.49 0.38 -13.73
C GLY A 84 7.47 1.21 -12.95
N LEU A 85 7.91 2.06 -12.01
CA LEU A 85 7.04 2.92 -11.20
C LEU A 85 6.70 4.26 -11.85
N THR A 86 7.53 4.73 -12.78
CA THR A 86 7.34 6.02 -13.45
C THR A 86 6.03 6.02 -14.28
N GLY A 87 5.22 7.07 -14.12
CA GLY A 87 3.95 7.26 -14.81
C GLY A 87 2.74 6.58 -14.13
N LEU A 88 2.99 5.65 -13.21
CA LEU A 88 1.93 5.02 -12.43
C LEU A 88 1.27 6.03 -11.48
N LEU A 89 -0.04 5.89 -11.31
CA LEU A 89 -0.72 6.47 -10.17
C LEU A 89 -0.26 5.78 -8.88
N LEU A 90 -0.23 6.54 -7.80
CA LEU A 90 0.10 6.02 -6.49
C LEU A 90 -0.90 4.95 -6.03
N ALA A 91 -2.17 5.04 -6.45
CA ALA A 91 -3.15 3.97 -6.31
C ALA A 91 -2.67 2.64 -6.91
N GLU A 92 -2.06 2.69 -8.10
CA GLU A 92 -1.60 1.50 -8.79
C GLU A 92 -0.39 0.86 -8.10
N VAL A 93 0.47 1.68 -7.49
CA VAL A 93 1.59 1.19 -6.68
C VAL A 93 1.06 0.58 -5.38
N ALA A 94 0.22 1.31 -4.65
CA ALA A 94 -0.31 0.90 -3.36
C ALA A 94 -1.09 -0.43 -3.45
N TYR A 95 -2.06 -0.51 -4.36
CA TYR A 95 -2.91 -1.69 -4.46
C TYR A 95 -2.32 -2.78 -5.36
N GLY A 96 -1.48 -2.43 -6.33
CA GLY A 96 -0.86 -3.37 -7.24
C GLY A 96 0.30 -4.16 -6.63
N TYR A 97 1.09 -3.52 -5.78
CA TYR A 97 2.22 -4.16 -5.07
C TYR A 97 1.93 -4.42 -3.59
N GLY A 98 0.81 -3.95 -3.06
CA GLY A 98 0.43 -4.14 -1.66
C GLY A 98 1.29 -3.34 -0.70
N VAL A 99 1.64 -2.11 -1.07
CA VAL A 99 2.43 -1.18 -0.24
C VAL A 99 1.56 -0.02 0.26
N ILE A 100 2.00 0.64 1.33
CA ILE A 100 1.31 1.81 1.90
C ILE A 100 2.23 3.03 1.76
N PRO A 101 1.95 3.94 0.82
CA PRO A 101 2.67 5.21 0.70
C PRO A 101 2.49 6.08 1.95
N LEU A 102 3.60 6.50 2.56
CA LEU A 102 3.61 7.37 3.73
C LEU A 102 4.11 8.78 3.42
N LEU A 103 5.03 8.91 2.49
CA LEU A 103 5.63 10.19 2.13
C LEU A 103 5.92 10.22 0.63
N HIS A 104 5.62 11.34 -0.01
CA HIS A 104 6.06 11.65 -1.37
C HIS A 104 6.77 13.01 -1.39
N GLN A 105 7.81 13.14 -2.20
CA GLN A 105 8.49 14.39 -2.45
C GLN A 105 9.01 14.44 -3.89
N ARG A 106 8.57 15.44 -4.67
CA ARG A 106 8.95 15.65 -6.08
C ARG A 106 10.40 16.09 -6.24
N SER A 107 10.84 16.97 -5.34
CA SER A 107 12.14 17.63 -5.38
C SER A 107 12.63 17.88 -3.96
N PRO A 108 13.94 17.80 -3.69
CA PRO A 108 14.51 18.11 -2.36
C PRO A 108 14.18 19.52 -1.85
N ARG A 109 13.77 20.44 -2.73
CA ARG A 109 13.37 21.82 -2.38
C ARG A 109 11.91 21.94 -1.95
N GLU A 110 11.08 20.96 -2.27
CA GLU A 110 9.66 20.95 -1.91
C GLU A 110 9.46 20.32 -0.53
N ILE A 111 8.43 20.78 0.19
CA ILE A 111 8.04 20.18 1.46
C ILE A 111 7.50 18.76 1.18
N PRO A 112 8.00 17.74 1.88
CA PRO A 112 7.48 16.38 1.73
C PRO A 112 5.98 16.30 2.08
N GLN A 113 5.20 15.66 1.22
CA GLN A 113 3.80 15.39 1.47
C GLN A 113 3.67 14.09 2.27
N LEU A 114 3.17 14.19 3.50
CA LEU A 114 2.78 13.02 4.31
C LEU A 114 1.41 12.50 3.86
N LEU A 115 1.26 11.17 3.84
CA LEU A 115 0.06 10.45 3.41
C LEU A 115 -0.46 11.01 2.07
N PRO A 116 0.36 10.95 1.00
CA PRO A 116 0.01 11.51 -0.30
C PRO A 116 -1.27 10.90 -0.87
N SER A 117 -1.96 11.65 -1.72
CA SER A 117 -3.16 11.16 -2.40
C SER A 117 -2.81 10.05 -3.39
N ASP A 118 -3.63 9.00 -3.41
CA ASP A 118 -3.63 7.92 -4.40
C ASP A 118 -3.72 8.42 -5.87
N ASP A 119 -4.19 9.65 -6.09
CA ASP A 119 -4.31 10.27 -7.43
C ASP A 119 -2.98 10.80 -7.97
N LEU A 120 -1.93 10.82 -7.15
CA LEU A 120 -0.63 11.35 -7.52
C LEU A 120 0.04 10.44 -8.56
N ARG A 121 0.56 11.02 -9.64
CA ARG A 121 1.44 10.31 -10.57
C ARG A 121 2.89 10.41 -10.15
N LEU A 122 3.58 9.27 -10.18
CA LEU A 122 5.01 9.19 -9.91
C LEU A 122 5.81 9.59 -11.14
N ASN A 123 6.86 10.38 -10.90
CA ASN A 123 7.84 10.77 -11.90
C ASN A 123 9.21 10.21 -11.55
N SER A 124 10.06 10.03 -12.56
CA SER A 124 11.47 9.73 -12.33
C SER A 124 12.11 10.81 -11.45
N GLY A 125 12.84 10.39 -10.43
CA GLY A 125 13.50 11.23 -9.44
C GLY A 125 12.67 11.52 -8.18
N ASP A 126 11.38 11.14 -8.17
CA ASP A 126 10.55 11.27 -6.98
C ASP A 126 11.12 10.46 -5.82
N ARG A 127 11.06 11.04 -4.61
CA ARG A 127 11.33 10.34 -3.36
C ARG A 127 10.00 9.84 -2.78
N LEU A 128 9.94 8.55 -2.51
CA LEU A 128 8.75 7.89 -1.97
C LEU A 128 9.16 7.07 -0.73
N VAL A 129 8.43 7.20 0.38
CA VAL A 129 8.59 6.30 1.54
C VAL A 129 7.33 5.47 1.67
N VAL A 130 7.50 4.15 1.75
CA VAL A 130 6.39 3.19 1.84
C VAL A 130 6.54 2.27 3.04
N LEU A 131 5.42 1.77 3.55
CA LEU A 131 5.39 0.53 4.31
C LEU A 131 5.22 -0.64 3.33
N ALA A 132 6.06 -1.65 3.46
CA ALA A 132 6.04 -2.80 2.58
C ALA A 132 6.42 -4.09 3.31
N SER A 133 5.92 -5.22 2.79
CA SER A 133 6.49 -6.52 3.08
C SER A 133 7.70 -6.78 2.15
N ILE A 134 8.55 -7.76 2.49
CA ILE A 134 9.63 -8.15 1.59
C ILE A 134 9.12 -8.65 0.23
N ASP A 135 7.97 -9.34 0.22
CA ASP A 135 7.34 -9.83 -1.01
C ASP A 135 6.85 -8.68 -1.90
N SER A 136 6.33 -7.62 -1.27
CA SER A 136 5.92 -6.39 -1.98
C SER A 136 7.13 -5.69 -2.62
N LEU A 137 8.25 -5.58 -1.91
CA LEU A 137 9.48 -5.01 -2.47
C LEU A 137 9.97 -5.85 -3.66
N GLN A 138 9.98 -7.18 -3.53
CA GLN A 138 10.35 -8.08 -4.63
C GLN A 138 9.43 -7.97 -5.85
N ALA A 139 8.12 -7.80 -5.62
CA ALA A 139 7.15 -7.63 -6.69
C ALA A 139 7.40 -6.32 -7.46
N ILE A 140 7.79 -5.25 -6.76
CA ILE A 140 8.19 -3.98 -7.39
C ILE A 140 9.42 -4.21 -8.29
N GLU A 141 10.48 -4.83 -7.77
CA GLU A 141 11.71 -5.09 -8.53
C GLU A 141 11.48 -5.94 -9.78
N ARG A 142 10.51 -6.86 -9.73
CA ARG A 142 10.16 -7.72 -10.87
C ARG A 142 9.15 -7.09 -11.82
N GLY A 143 8.49 -5.99 -11.43
CA GLY A 143 7.34 -5.44 -12.14
C GLY A 143 6.09 -6.34 -12.07
N ASP A 144 6.02 -7.25 -11.09
CA ASP A 144 4.97 -8.26 -10.93
C ASP A 144 3.76 -7.68 -10.20
N ARG A 145 3.07 -6.75 -10.86
CA ARG A 145 1.92 -6.05 -10.29
C ARG A 145 0.65 -6.91 -10.35
N LEU A 146 -0.10 -6.95 -9.24
CA LEU A 146 -1.42 -7.59 -9.21
C LEU A 146 -2.37 -6.93 -10.22
N PRO A 147 -3.21 -7.69 -10.93
CA PRO A 147 -4.11 -7.12 -11.92
C PRO A 147 -5.28 -6.36 -11.27
N ALA A 148 -5.65 -5.24 -11.90
CA ALA A 148 -6.89 -4.54 -11.58
C ALA A 148 -8.10 -5.28 -12.16
N THR A 149 -9.02 -5.72 -11.31
CA THR A 149 -10.13 -6.62 -11.66
C THR A 149 -11.52 -6.02 -11.42
N TRP A 150 -11.63 -4.72 -11.15
CA TRP A 150 -12.90 -4.05 -10.92
C TRP A 150 -13.16 -2.97 -11.96
N ARG A 151 -14.41 -2.78 -12.34
CA ARG A 151 -14.86 -1.67 -13.20
C ARG A 151 -15.95 -0.87 -12.50
N VAL A 152 -16.09 0.38 -12.92
CA VAL A 152 -17.14 1.28 -12.43
C VAL A 152 -18.18 1.47 -13.53
N ARG A 153 -19.44 1.18 -13.21
CA ARG A 153 -20.60 1.43 -14.07
C ARG A 153 -21.26 2.74 -13.66
N ILE A 154 -21.40 3.65 -14.61
CA ILE A 154 -22.12 4.92 -14.43
C ILE A 154 -23.58 4.67 -14.79
N GLU A 155 -24.48 4.94 -13.85
CA GLU A 155 -25.91 4.61 -13.97
C GLU A 155 -26.75 5.82 -14.40
N ARG A 156 -26.51 6.98 -13.78
CA ARG A 156 -27.24 8.22 -14.06
C ARG A 156 -26.47 9.44 -13.56
N VAL A 157 -26.76 10.60 -14.15
CA VAL A 157 -26.21 11.90 -13.76
C VAL A 157 -27.34 12.92 -13.58
N ALA A 158 -27.20 13.82 -12.60
CA ALA A 158 -28.25 14.78 -12.25
C ALA A 158 -28.32 16.00 -13.20
N SER A 159 -27.19 16.43 -13.76
CA SER A 159 -27.10 17.65 -14.57
C SER A 159 -25.87 17.64 -15.49
N ALA A 160 -25.82 18.56 -16.46
CA ALA A 160 -24.64 18.75 -17.31
C ALA A 160 -23.39 19.16 -16.51
N ALA A 161 -23.56 19.97 -15.46
CA ALA A 161 -22.48 20.34 -14.54
C ALA A 161 -21.95 19.11 -13.78
N ALA A 162 -22.84 18.27 -13.25
CA ALA A 162 -22.47 17.02 -12.59
C ALA A 162 -21.74 16.05 -13.54
N ALA A 163 -22.11 16.04 -14.82
CA ALA A 163 -21.40 15.25 -15.84
C ALA A 163 -19.97 15.75 -16.06
N PHE A 164 -19.77 17.08 -16.09
CA PHE A 164 -18.45 17.69 -16.22
C PHE A 164 -17.55 17.38 -15.00
N ASP A 165 -18.06 17.62 -13.79
CA ASP A 165 -17.32 17.37 -12.54
C ASP A 165 -17.01 15.88 -12.35
N GLY A 166 -17.97 15.03 -12.70
CA GLY A 166 -17.79 13.59 -12.63
C GLY A 166 -16.78 13.08 -13.67
N ALA A 167 -16.71 13.66 -14.88
CA ALA A 167 -15.66 13.32 -15.85
C ALA A 167 -14.26 13.68 -15.31
N GLY A 168 -14.11 14.85 -14.69
CA GLY A 168 -12.87 15.22 -14.01
C GLY A 168 -12.51 14.25 -12.87
N THR A 169 -13.50 13.82 -12.09
CA THR A 169 -13.34 12.84 -11.01
C THR A 169 -12.90 11.47 -11.53
N ILE A 170 -13.50 10.99 -12.62
CA ILE A 170 -13.11 9.75 -13.31
C ILE A 170 -11.65 9.86 -13.75
N ALA A 171 -11.28 10.88 -14.52
CA ALA A 171 -9.93 11.03 -15.06
C ALA A 171 -8.87 11.08 -13.95
N ARG A 172 -9.13 11.83 -12.88
CA ARG A 172 -8.23 11.95 -11.74
C ARG A 172 -8.01 10.64 -11.00
N ILE A 173 -9.07 9.94 -10.62
CA ILE A 173 -8.98 8.75 -9.75
C ILE A 173 -8.59 7.50 -10.54
N SER A 174 -9.06 7.37 -11.78
CA SER A 174 -8.75 6.21 -12.63
C SER A 174 -7.45 6.37 -13.40
N GLY A 175 -6.97 7.60 -13.58
CA GLY A 175 -5.82 7.90 -14.42
C GLY A 175 -6.09 7.73 -15.92
N CYS A 176 -7.34 7.57 -16.34
CA CYS A 176 -7.65 7.54 -17.77
C CYS A 176 -7.55 8.94 -18.39
N ASP A 177 -7.46 8.99 -19.72
CA ASP A 177 -7.56 10.24 -20.46
C ASP A 177 -8.91 10.94 -20.20
N ILE A 178 -8.91 12.27 -20.16
CA ILE A 178 -10.11 13.06 -19.89
C ILE A 178 -11.16 12.91 -20.99
N GLY A 179 -10.74 12.65 -22.24
CA GLY A 179 -11.62 12.33 -23.34
C GLY A 179 -12.38 11.02 -23.11
N ILE A 180 -11.71 9.98 -22.62
CA ILE A 180 -12.35 8.71 -22.23
C ILE A 180 -13.39 8.95 -21.13
N ALA A 181 -13.05 9.74 -20.11
CA ALA A 181 -13.96 10.06 -19.02
C ALA A 181 -15.19 10.83 -19.50
N ARG A 182 -15.01 11.84 -20.37
CA ARG A 182 -16.11 12.62 -20.96
C ARG A 182 -17.00 11.77 -21.85
N THR A 183 -16.43 10.94 -22.72
CA THR A 183 -17.19 10.00 -23.55
C THR A 183 -18.01 9.03 -22.69
N THR A 184 -17.42 8.52 -21.60
CA THR A 184 -18.13 7.66 -20.64
C THR A 184 -19.35 8.38 -20.04
N MET A 185 -19.21 9.66 -19.69
CA MET A 185 -20.31 10.48 -19.16
C MET A 185 -21.40 10.83 -20.19
N ASN A 186 -21.05 10.89 -21.47
CA ASN A 186 -22.02 11.18 -22.54
C ASN A 186 -22.83 9.95 -22.96
N LEU A 187 -22.37 8.74 -22.62
CA LEU A 187 -22.98 7.47 -23.03
C LEU A 187 -23.68 6.74 -21.88
N ILE A 188 -24.20 7.46 -20.89
CA ILE A 188 -24.83 6.88 -19.70
C ILE A 188 -26.16 6.18 -20.08
N PRO A 189 -26.42 4.93 -19.61
CA PRO A 189 -25.58 4.14 -18.72
C PRO A 189 -24.40 3.47 -19.43
N SER A 190 -23.21 3.62 -18.87
CA SER A 190 -21.95 3.13 -19.45
C SER A 190 -21.06 2.46 -18.40
N THR A 191 -20.10 1.65 -18.83
CA THR A 191 -19.04 1.11 -17.96
C THR A 191 -17.73 1.76 -18.36
N LEU A 192 -16.98 2.23 -17.38
CA LEU A 192 -15.65 2.77 -17.60
C LEU A 192 -14.75 1.68 -18.24
N PRO A 193 -14.06 1.98 -19.36
CA PRO A 193 -13.28 0.97 -20.08
C PRO A 193 -11.98 0.58 -19.36
N VAL A 194 -11.54 1.37 -18.37
CA VAL A 194 -10.37 1.04 -17.55
C VAL A 194 -10.76 0.23 -16.31
N SER A 195 -9.96 -0.80 -16.02
CA SER A 195 -10.05 -1.56 -14.78
C SER A 195 -9.32 -0.85 -13.65
N LEU A 196 -9.84 -0.97 -12.44
CA LEU A 196 -9.35 -0.38 -11.20
C LEU A 196 -9.17 -1.46 -10.13
N TYR A 197 -8.38 -1.15 -9.11
CA TYR A 197 -8.35 -1.94 -7.90
C TYR A 197 -9.63 -1.72 -7.10
N LYS A 198 -10.02 -2.71 -6.28
CA LYS A 198 -11.29 -2.68 -5.53
C LYS A 198 -11.47 -1.39 -4.72
N HIS A 199 -10.47 -1.02 -3.93
CA HIS A 199 -10.51 0.18 -3.08
C HIS A 199 -10.52 1.48 -3.90
N GLN A 200 -9.77 1.52 -5.00
CA GLN A 200 -9.78 2.63 -5.95
C GLN A 200 -11.16 2.80 -6.61
N ALA A 201 -11.80 1.71 -7.05
CA ALA A 201 -13.14 1.71 -7.62
C ALA A 201 -14.21 2.17 -6.60
N GLN A 202 -14.13 1.68 -5.36
CA GLN A 202 -15.01 2.11 -4.27
C GLN A 202 -14.85 3.60 -3.97
N ARG A 203 -13.62 4.11 -3.95
CA ARG A 203 -13.35 5.54 -3.77
C ARG A 203 -13.93 6.36 -4.93
N LEU A 204 -13.74 5.92 -6.17
CA LEU A 204 -14.33 6.58 -7.34
C LEU A 204 -15.85 6.69 -7.23
N VAL A 205 -16.55 5.59 -6.87
CA VAL A 205 -18.01 5.63 -6.68
C VAL A 205 -18.42 6.61 -5.57
N ARG A 206 -17.69 6.68 -4.46
CA ARG A 206 -17.97 7.66 -3.38
C ARG A 206 -17.80 9.10 -3.86
N GLU A 207 -16.72 9.40 -4.58
CA GLU A 207 -16.47 10.75 -5.10
C GLU A 207 -17.47 11.15 -6.19
N LEU A 208 -17.86 10.21 -7.06
CA LEU A 208 -18.92 10.43 -8.04
C LEU A 208 -20.27 10.72 -7.37
N SER A 209 -20.59 10.03 -6.28
CA SER A 209 -21.80 10.30 -5.52
C SER A 209 -21.83 11.73 -4.96
N LYS A 210 -20.69 12.26 -4.52
CA LYS A 210 -20.56 13.66 -4.07
C LYS A 210 -20.79 14.64 -5.23
N ALA A 211 -20.33 14.28 -6.43
CA ALA A 211 -20.58 15.01 -7.67
C ALA A 211 -21.97 14.76 -8.29
N GLN A 212 -22.93 14.20 -7.53
CA GLN A 212 -24.30 13.90 -7.98
C GLN A 212 -24.38 12.93 -9.18
N VAL A 213 -23.38 12.06 -9.32
CA VAL A 213 -23.35 10.96 -10.29
C VAL A 213 -23.58 9.64 -9.54
N ARG A 214 -24.58 8.87 -9.97
CA ARG A 214 -24.82 7.52 -9.42
C ARG A 214 -23.99 6.51 -10.20
N ALA A 215 -23.20 5.72 -9.49
CA ALA A 215 -22.37 4.68 -10.05
C ALA A 215 -22.29 3.46 -9.12
N SER A 216 -21.92 2.31 -9.67
CA SER A 216 -21.71 1.06 -8.94
C SER A 216 -20.42 0.37 -9.39
N ILE A 217 -19.86 -0.49 -8.55
CA ILE A 217 -18.70 -1.30 -8.90
C ILE A 217 -19.16 -2.68 -9.38
N GLN A 218 -18.43 -3.25 -10.33
CA GLN A 218 -18.65 -4.61 -10.83
C GLN A 218 -17.30 -5.29 -11.05
N ALA A 219 -17.25 -6.62 -10.86
CA ALA A 219 -16.06 -7.38 -11.25
C ALA A 219 -15.86 -7.27 -12.78
N ALA A 220 -14.62 -7.07 -13.21
CA ALA A 220 -14.24 -7.27 -14.59
C ALA A 220 -14.42 -8.76 -14.89
N GLN A 221 -15.33 -9.10 -15.81
CA GLN A 221 -15.40 -10.46 -16.32
C GLN A 221 -14.05 -10.79 -16.99
N PRO A 222 -13.51 -12.00 -16.79
CA PRO A 222 -12.26 -12.43 -17.40
C PRO A 222 -12.33 -12.44 -18.93
#